data_AF-A0A7S1DS65-F1
#
_entry.id   AF-A0A7S1DS65-F1
#
_cell.length_a   1.000
_cell.length_b   1.000
_cell.length_c   1.000
_cell.angle_alpha   90.00
_cell.angle_beta   90.00
_cell.angle_gamma   90.00
#
_symmetry.space_group_name_H-M   'P 1'
#
loop_
_entity.id
_entity.type
_entity.pdbx_description
1 polymer ?
#
loop_
_entity_poly.entity_id
_entity_poly.type
_entity_poly.pdbx_seq_one_letter_code
_entity_poly.pdbx_strand_id
1 'polypeptide(L)'
;QVNYGEVTPWREQQLRTAAAGFFAGASAEDRKAFADWCQAQKSWLDDYVLFMAIRSPLNGQPWWTWADGLKRREPKALAAARQQYADEIGFWQFVQWQFDVQIGALKAYANARGVHIMGDLPIFVAHDSADCWSRPDLYHLDDDFQTTVVAGVPPDDLGPLGQRWGNPLYRWDRMAAENYAWWTARVQRALSQADVFRIDHFRGFAGYYEIPG
;
A
#
# COMPACT_ATOMS: atom_id res chain seq x y z
N GLN A 1 14.94 -12.77 -17.63
CA GLN A 1 14.88 -11.37 -17.16
C GLN A 1 13.46 -10.86 -17.38
N VAL A 2 12.87 -10.11 -16.44
CA VAL A 2 11.54 -9.52 -16.63
C VAL A 2 11.71 -8.12 -17.22
N ASN A 3 11.02 -7.82 -18.33
CA ASN A 3 10.96 -6.48 -18.90
C ASN A 3 9.79 -5.70 -18.27
N TYR A 4 10.07 -4.90 -17.24
CA TYR A 4 9.02 -4.16 -16.51
C TYR A 4 8.28 -3.14 -17.37
N GLY A 5 8.96 -2.52 -18.35
CA GLY A 5 8.37 -1.53 -19.25
C GLY A 5 7.31 -2.12 -20.18
N GLU A 6 7.46 -3.38 -20.58
CA GLU A 6 6.50 -4.08 -21.43
C GLU A 6 5.43 -4.83 -20.60
N VAL A 7 5.85 -5.51 -19.53
CA VAL A 7 4.96 -6.42 -18.78
C VAL A 7 3.91 -5.66 -17.97
N THR A 8 4.22 -4.48 -17.46
CA THR A 8 3.31 -3.70 -16.60
C THR A 8 2.08 -3.23 -17.38
N PRO A 9 2.21 -2.48 -18.49
CA PRO A 9 1.05 -2.04 -19.26
C PRO A 9 0.28 -3.23 -19.87
N TRP A 10 0.98 -4.27 -20.32
CA TRP A 10 0.32 -5.47 -20.84
C TRP A 10 -0.51 -6.18 -19.77
N ARG A 11 0.05 -6.41 -18.56
CA ARG A 11 -0.68 -7.06 -17.45
C ARG A 11 -1.88 -6.23 -17.00
N GLU A 12 -1.72 -4.92 -16.89
CA GLU A 12 -2.82 -4.04 -16.52
C GLU A 12 -3.96 -4.15 -17.54
N GLN A 13 -3.65 -4.16 -18.84
CA GLN A 13 -4.65 -4.35 -19.89
C GLN A 13 -5.40 -5.68 -19.73
N GLN A 14 -4.69 -6.79 -19.46
CA GLN A 14 -5.33 -8.09 -19.23
C GLN A 14 -6.23 -8.09 -17.99
N LEU A 15 -5.78 -7.45 -16.90
CA LEU A 15 -6.58 -7.30 -15.68
C LEU A 15 -7.83 -6.47 -15.93
N ARG A 16 -7.75 -5.41 -16.75
CA ARG A 16 -8.91 -4.59 -17.12
C ARG A 16 -9.91 -5.39 -17.94
N THR A 17 -9.45 -6.20 -18.90
CA THR A 17 -10.32 -7.12 -19.64
C THR A 17 -11.00 -8.14 -18.72
N ALA A 18 -10.26 -8.73 -17.78
CA ALA A 18 -10.82 -9.68 -16.82
C ALA A 18 -11.84 -9.01 -15.87
N ALA A 19 -11.54 -7.81 -15.37
CA ALA A 19 -12.44 -7.03 -14.53
C ALA A 19 -13.74 -6.68 -15.27
N ALA A 20 -13.64 -6.23 -16.53
CA ALA A 20 -14.81 -5.94 -17.36
C ALA A 20 -15.69 -7.19 -17.55
N GLY A 21 -15.10 -8.34 -17.84
CA GLY A 21 -15.82 -9.62 -17.92
C GLY A 21 -16.49 -10.01 -16.61
N PHE A 22 -15.80 -9.84 -15.49
CA PHE A 22 -16.35 -10.08 -14.15
C PHE A 22 -17.56 -9.18 -13.88
N PHE A 23 -17.43 -7.86 -14.04
CA PHE A 23 -18.52 -6.94 -13.75
C PHE A 23 -19.71 -7.08 -14.71
N ALA A 24 -19.49 -7.52 -15.95
CA ALA A 24 -20.55 -7.79 -16.92
C ALA A 24 -21.29 -9.11 -16.67
N GLY A 25 -20.59 -10.18 -16.28
CA GLY A 25 -21.12 -11.54 -16.36
C GLY A 25 -20.86 -12.46 -15.17
N ALA A 26 -20.23 -11.99 -14.08
CA ALA A 26 -19.98 -12.83 -12.91
C ALA A 26 -21.27 -13.37 -12.30
N SER A 27 -21.19 -14.60 -11.80
CA SER A 27 -22.28 -15.28 -11.10
C SER A 27 -22.67 -14.51 -9.82
N ALA A 28 -23.86 -14.79 -9.29
CA ALA A 28 -24.28 -14.20 -8.02
C ALA A 28 -23.36 -14.62 -6.85
N GLU A 29 -22.83 -15.85 -6.91
CA GLU A 29 -21.88 -16.37 -5.93
C GLU A 29 -20.55 -15.60 -5.96
N ASP A 30 -19.97 -15.41 -7.15
CA ASP A 30 -18.71 -14.68 -7.30
C ASP A 30 -18.84 -13.21 -6.88
N ARG A 31 -19.97 -12.57 -7.23
CA ARG A 31 -20.26 -11.19 -6.80
C ARG A 31 -20.38 -11.08 -5.29
N LYS A 32 -21.00 -12.07 -4.65
CA LYS A 32 -21.09 -12.13 -3.19
C LYS A 32 -19.71 -12.33 -2.57
N ALA A 33 -18.91 -13.27 -3.06
CA ALA A 33 -17.56 -13.51 -2.56
C ALA A 33 -16.66 -12.27 -2.68
N PHE A 34 -16.74 -11.57 -3.81
CA PHE A 34 -16.06 -10.29 -4.01
C PHE A 34 -16.52 -9.22 -3.02
N ALA A 35 -17.83 -9.02 -2.85
CA ALA A 35 -18.38 -8.03 -1.91
C ALA A 35 -18.00 -8.34 -0.46
N ASP A 36 -18.09 -9.61 -0.04
CA ASP A 36 -17.72 -10.04 1.30
C ASP A 36 -16.22 -9.83 1.55
N TRP A 37 -15.36 -10.11 0.56
CA TRP A 37 -13.92 -9.83 0.66
C TRP A 37 -13.64 -8.33 0.78
N CYS A 38 -14.26 -7.49 -0.06
CA CYS A 38 -14.13 -6.03 0.03
C CYS A 38 -14.52 -5.52 1.41
N GLN A 39 -15.62 -6.01 1.97
CA GLN A 39 -16.08 -5.65 3.30
C GLN A 39 -15.12 -6.11 4.41
N ALA A 40 -14.51 -7.29 4.27
CA ALA A 40 -13.51 -7.80 5.21
C ALA A 40 -12.19 -7.01 5.16
N GLN A 41 -11.81 -6.47 3.99
CA GLN A 41 -10.57 -5.73 3.78
C GLN A 41 -10.71 -4.20 3.93
N LYS A 42 -11.89 -3.72 4.36
CA LYS A 42 -12.24 -2.29 4.39
C LYS A 42 -11.24 -1.39 5.12
N SER A 43 -10.53 -1.91 6.12
CA SER A 43 -9.58 -1.14 6.95
C SER A 43 -8.42 -0.52 6.17
N TRP A 44 -8.04 -1.10 5.03
CA TRP A 44 -6.97 -0.59 4.17
C TRP A 44 -7.43 -0.40 2.72
N LEU A 45 -8.37 -1.24 2.26
CA LEU A 45 -8.78 -1.30 0.86
C LEU A 45 -9.37 0.03 0.39
N ASP A 46 -10.26 0.64 1.19
CA ASP A 46 -11.00 1.85 0.81
C ASP A 46 -10.10 3.06 0.49
N ASP A 47 -8.97 3.16 1.19
CA ASP A 47 -7.96 4.20 0.96
C ASP A 47 -7.02 3.81 -0.17
N TYR A 48 -6.58 2.55 -0.23
CA TYR A 48 -5.74 2.06 -1.33
C TYR A 48 -6.39 2.24 -2.69
N VAL A 49 -7.64 1.79 -2.86
CA VAL A 49 -8.31 1.84 -4.17
C VAL A 49 -8.66 3.26 -4.58
N LEU A 50 -8.99 4.14 -3.62
CA LEU A 50 -9.22 5.55 -3.93
C LEU A 50 -7.91 6.26 -4.31
N PHE A 51 -6.80 5.98 -3.61
CA PHE A 51 -5.48 6.47 -3.95
C PHE A 51 -5.11 6.07 -5.38
N MET A 52 -5.22 4.78 -5.71
CA MET A 52 -4.91 4.27 -7.04
C MET A 52 -5.83 4.86 -8.11
N ALA A 53 -7.13 4.99 -7.83
CA ALA A 53 -8.10 5.52 -8.78
C ALA A 53 -7.92 7.01 -9.08
N ILE A 54 -7.48 7.82 -8.11
CA ILE A 54 -7.10 9.22 -8.34
C ILE A 54 -5.76 9.29 -9.10
N ARG A 55 -4.81 8.41 -8.75
CA ARG A 55 -3.46 8.41 -9.31
C ARG A 55 -3.41 8.03 -10.78
N SER A 56 -4.18 7.01 -11.20
CA SER A 56 -4.20 6.49 -12.58
C SER A 56 -4.38 7.59 -13.64
N PRO A 57 -5.45 8.43 -13.61
CA PRO A 57 -5.66 9.49 -14.60
C PRO A 57 -4.67 10.65 -14.50
N LEU A 58 -3.95 10.78 -13.38
CA LEU A 58 -2.92 11.80 -13.17
C LEU A 58 -1.53 11.33 -13.60
N ASN A 59 -1.42 10.27 -14.43
CA ASN A 59 -0.14 9.72 -14.91
C ASN A 59 0.85 9.41 -13.77
N GLY A 60 0.34 8.96 -12.62
CA GLY A 60 1.20 8.56 -11.51
C GLY A 60 1.81 9.70 -10.70
N GLN A 61 1.33 10.94 -10.87
CA GLN A 61 1.77 12.09 -10.07
C GLN A 61 1.60 11.82 -8.57
N PRO A 62 2.57 12.23 -7.74
CA PRO A 62 2.55 11.93 -6.32
C PRO A 62 1.44 12.70 -5.60
N TRP A 63 0.94 12.15 -4.50
CA TRP A 63 -0.28 12.67 -3.86
C TRP A 63 -0.18 14.10 -3.33
N TRP A 64 1.03 14.57 -2.97
CA TRP A 64 1.24 15.94 -2.52
C TRP A 64 1.15 16.99 -3.65
N THR A 65 1.08 16.58 -4.92
CA THR A 65 0.84 17.47 -6.05
C THR A 65 -0.61 17.47 -6.53
N TRP A 66 -1.50 16.70 -5.88
CA TRP A 66 -2.92 16.68 -6.22
C TRP A 66 -3.60 17.98 -5.79
N ALA A 67 -4.80 18.22 -6.33
CA ALA A 67 -5.65 19.34 -5.90
C ALA A 67 -5.82 19.34 -4.37
N ASP A 68 -5.81 20.52 -3.75
CA ASP A 68 -5.72 20.65 -2.29
C ASP A 68 -6.76 19.82 -1.52
N GLY A 69 -8.01 19.77 -2.01
CA GLY A 69 -9.05 18.96 -1.37
C GLY A 69 -8.75 17.45 -1.37
N LEU A 70 -8.10 16.92 -2.41
CA LEU A 70 -7.69 15.51 -2.48
C LEU A 70 -6.41 15.25 -1.67
N LYS A 71 -5.42 16.16 -1.78
CA LYS A 71 -4.17 16.14 -1.02
C LYS A 71 -4.43 16.15 0.49
N ARG A 72 -5.29 17.07 0.95
CA ARG A 72 -5.69 17.24 2.36
C ARG A 72 -6.85 16.36 2.78
N ARG A 73 -7.34 15.48 1.89
CA ARG A 73 -8.40 14.51 2.17
C ARG A 73 -9.69 15.14 2.72
N GLU A 74 -10.07 16.28 2.17
CA GLU A 74 -11.31 16.96 2.53
C GLU A 74 -12.52 16.06 2.22
N PRO A 75 -13.47 15.87 3.16
CA PRO A 75 -14.57 14.92 2.99
C PRO A 75 -15.39 15.13 1.71
N LYS A 76 -15.63 16.39 1.33
CA LYS A 76 -16.36 16.73 0.10
C LYS A 76 -15.57 16.34 -1.16
N ALA A 77 -14.28 16.62 -1.20
CA ALA A 77 -13.42 16.28 -2.33
C ALA A 77 -13.29 14.76 -2.48
N LEU A 78 -13.13 14.02 -1.37
CA LEU A 78 -13.08 12.56 -1.40
C LEU A 78 -14.42 11.95 -1.84
N ALA A 79 -15.56 12.49 -1.38
CA ALA A 79 -16.87 12.02 -1.82
C ALA A 79 -17.07 12.24 -3.33
N ALA A 80 -16.68 13.41 -3.85
CA ALA A 80 -16.71 13.69 -5.28
C ALA A 80 -15.79 12.74 -6.06
N ALA A 81 -14.57 12.50 -5.58
CA ALA A 81 -13.63 11.57 -6.21
C ALA A 81 -14.15 10.13 -6.23
N ARG A 82 -14.81 9.67 -5.15
CA ARG A 82 -15.42 8.32 -5.11
C ARG A 82 -16.52 8.16 -6.15
N GLN A 83 -17.28 9.22 -6.43
CA GLN A 83 -18.29 9.20 -7.49
C GLN A 83 -17.65 9.27 -8.88
N GLN A 84 -16.70 10.18 -9.06
CA GLN A 84 -16.02 10.41 -10.34
C GLN A 84 -15.23 9.18 -10.80
N TYR A 85 -14.57 8.47 -9.87
CA TYR A 85 -13.68 7.36 -10.17
C TYR A 85 -14.24 5.99 -9.76
N ALA A 86 -15.58 5.86 -9.69
CA ALA A 86 -16.23 4.62 -9.22
C ALA A 86 -15.80 3.37 -10.00
N ASP A 87 -15.70 3.47 -11.34
CA ASP A 87 -15.28 2.34 -12.19
C ASP A 87 -13.81 1.95 -11.95
N GLU A 88 -12.93 2.94 -11.79
CA GLU A 88 -11.51 2.71 -11.52
C GLU A 88 -11.30 2.15 -10.10
N ILE A 89 -12.10 2.59 -9.12
CA ILE A 89 -12.15 1.99 -7.78
C ILE A 89 -12.54 0.51 -7.88
N GLY A 90 -13.61 0.20 -8.63
CA GLY A 90 -14.06 -1.18 -8.85
C GLY A 90 -12.97 -2.06 -9.50
N PHE A 91 -12.23 -1.51 -10.45
CA PHE A 91 -11.08 -2.17 -11.06
C PHE A 91 -10.00 -2.51 -10.02
N TRP A 92 -9.55 -1.53 -9.21
CA TRP A 92 -8.50 -1.79 -8.20
C TRP A 92 -8.96 -2.72 -7.07
N GLN A 93 -10.24 -2.69 -6.70
CA GLN A 93 -10.83 -3.69 -5.80
C GLN A 93 -10.74 -5.09 -6.39
N PHE A 94 -11.11 -5.25 -7.67
CA PHE A 94 -11.04 -6.54 -8.37
C PHE A 94 -9.59 -7.05 -8.43
N VAL A 95 -8.63 -6.19 -8.75
CA VAL A 95 -7.19 -6.56 -8.81
C VAL A 95 -6.71 -7.09 -7.46
N GLN A 96 -7.01 -6.39 -6.37
CA GLN A 96 -6.59 -6.82 -5.03
C GLN A 96 -7.30 -8.11 -4.59
N TRP A 97 -8.58 -8.25 -4.91
CA TRP A 97 -9.34 -9.48 -4.63
C TRP A 97 -8.73 -10.68 -5.34
N GLN A 98 -8.45 -10.55 -6.64
CA GLN A 98 -7.84 -11.63 -7.44
C GLN A 98 -6.45 -11.99 -6.92
N PHE A 99 -5.65 -10.99 -6.52
CA PHE A 99 -4.35 -11.24 -5.87
C PHE A 99 -4.52 -12.07 -4.59
N ASP A 100 -5.44 -11.68 -3.71
CA ASP A 100 -5.68 -12.37 -2.43
C ASP A 100 -6.20 -13.80 -2.60
N VAL A 101 -7.09 -14.02 -3.57
CA VAL A 101 -7.58 -15.37 -3.90
C VAL A 101 -6.42 -16.26 -4.34
N GLN A 102 -5.56 -15.78 -5.23
CA GLN A 102 -4.46 -16.57 -5.78
C GLN A 102 -3.35 -16.82 -4.77
N ILE A 103 -2.94 -15.80 -3.99
CA ILE A 103 -1.91 -15.97 -2.96
C ILE A 103 -2.41 -16.86 -1.81
N GLY A 104 -3.69 -16.75 -1.44
CA GLY A 104 -4.32 -17.61 -0.44
C GLY A 104 -4.33 -19.08 -0.87
N ALA A 105 -4.67 -19.35 -2.13
CA ALA A 105 -4.63 -20.70 -2.68
C ALA A 105 -3.20 -21.29 -2.71
N LEU A 106 -2.21 -20.47 -3.09
CA LEU A 106 -0.79 -20.89 -3.08
C LEU A 106 -0.31 -21.21 -1.66
N LYS A 107 -0.60 -20.32 -0.69
CA LYS A 107 -0.25 -20.53 0.72
C LYS A 107 -0.89 -21.80 1.28
N ALA A 108 -2.18 -22.01 1.01
CA ALA A 108 -2.88 -23.22 1.44
C ALA A 108 -2.24 -24.49 0.85
N TYR A 109 -1.89 -24.47 -0.44
CA TYR A 109 -1.23 -25.59 -1.11
C TYR A 109 0.16 -25.91 -0.54
N ALA A 110 0.95 -24.88 -0.22
CA ALA A 110 2.26 -25.00 0.40
C ALA A 110 2.15 -25.56 1.83
N ASN A 111 1.27 -24.98 2.65
CA ASN A 111 1.07 -25.39 4.04
C ASN A 111 0.56 -26.83 4.15
N ALA A 112 -0.30 -27.28 3.22
CA ALA A 112 -0.74 -28.68 3.15
C ALA A 112 0.41 -29.68 2.91
N ARG A 113 1.59 -29.21 2.50
CA ARG A 113 2.82 -29.99 2.27
C ARG A 113 3.89 -29.72 3.32
N GLY A 114 3.56 -29.02 4.41
CA GLY A 114 4.52 -28.63 5.44
C GLY A 114 5.53 -27.58 4.97
N VAL A 115 5.23 -26.85 3.89
CA VAL A 115 6.06 -25.73 3.41
C VAL A 115 5.44 -24.43 3.86
N HIS A 116 6.19 -23.64 4.64
CA HIS A 116 5.77 -22.32 5.11
C HIS A 116 6.35 -21.22 4.22
N ILE A 117 5.56 -20.17 3.99
CA ILE A 117 5.93 -19.00 3.21
C ILE A 117 6.55 -17.95 4.13
N MET A 118 7.78 -17.54 3.81
CA MET A 118 8.46 -16.41 4.44
C MET A 118 8.28 -15.15 3.58
N GLY A 119 7.54 -14.18 4.09
CA GLY A 119 7.40 -12.84 3.52
C GLY A 119 8.54 -11.91 3.94
N ASP A 120 8.51 -10.70 3.39
CA ASP A 120 9.48 -9.64 3.67
C ASP A 120 8.75 -8.30 3.73
N LEU A 121 9.03 -7.52 4.78
CA LEU A 121 8.32 -6.29 5.09
C LEU A 121 9.31 -5.15 5.33
N PRO A 122 9.37 -4.16 4.41
CA PRO A 122 10.03 -2.87 4.62
C PRO A 122 9.68 -2.25 5.94
N ILE A 123 10.67 -1.84 6.75
CA ILE A 123 10.33 -1.09 7.98
C ILE A 123 9.63 0.22 7.60
N PHE A 124 10.14 0.95 6.61
CA PHE A 124 9.55 2.21 6.14
C PHE A 124 8.68 2.01 4.90
N VAL A 125 7.67 2.86 4.74
CA VAL A 125 6.82 2.92 3.53
C VAL A 125 7.37 3.95 2.54
N ALA A 126 6.91 3.92 1.30
CA ALA A 126 7.21 5.00 0.35
C ALA A 126 6.45 6.28 0.72
N HIS A 127 7.04 7.44 0.46
CA HIS A 127 6.35 8.73 0.65
C HIS A 127 5.07 8.78 -0.20
N ASP A 128 5.20 8.40 -1.47
CA ASP A 128 4.09 8.37 -2.41
C ASP A 128 3.32 7.05 -2.34
N SER A 129 2.57 6.87 -1.25
CA SER A 129 1.80 5.67 -0.96
C SER A 129 0.43 6.01 -0.37
N ALA A 130 -0.52 5.07 -0.50
CA ALA A 130 -1.81 5.17 0.17
C ALA A 130 -1.65 5.21 1.69
N ASP A 131 -0.65 4.53 2.25
CA ASP A 131 -0.35 4.55 3.69
C ASP A 131 0.01 5.94 4.19
N CYS A 132 0.89 6.65 3.47
CA CYS A 132 1.29 8.00 3.84
C CYS A 132 0.19 9.02 3.57
N TRP A 133 -0.47 8.93 2.41
CA TRP A 133 -1.57 9.82 2.06
C TRP A 133 -2.76 9.71 3.02
N SER A 134 -3.12 8.50 3.45
CA SER A 134 -4.29 8.28 4.33
C SER A 134 -4.07 8.69 5.79
N ARG A 135 -2.81 8.64 6.24
CA ARG A 135 -2.39 8.94 7.62
C ARG A 135 -1.14 9.82 7.67
N PRO A 136 -1.15 11.02 7.06
CA PRO A 136 0.03 11.88 6.99
C PRO A 136 0.49 12.32 8.39
N ASP A 137 -0.40 12.30 9.37
CA ASP A 137 -0.16 12.60 10.78
C ASP A 137 0.79 11.59 11.47
N LEU A 138 0.96 10.40 10.90
CA LEU A 138 1.87 9.37 11.39
C LEU A 138 3.32 9.53 10.88
N TYR A 139 3.61 10.59 10.13
CA TYR A 139 4.90 10.82 9.48
C TYR A 139 5.44 12.24 9.73
N HIS A 140 6.75 12.40 9.64
CA HIS A 140 7.40 13.71 9.74
C HIS A 140 7.27 14.48 8.42
N LEU A 141 6.14 15.20 8.28
CA LEU A 141 5.82 16.02 7.11
C LEU A 141 5.60 17.49 7.50
N ASP A 142 5.82 18.42 6.57
CA ASP A 142 5.45 19.83 6.70
C ASP A 142 3.99 20.11 6.27
N ASP A 143 3.58 21.37 6.28
CA ASP A 143 2.20 21.80 5.95
C ASP A 143 1.82 21.56 4.47
N ASP A 144 2.82 21.35 3.61
CA ASP A 144 2.69 20.99 2.18
C ASP A 144 2.98 19.50 1.93
N PHE A 145 3.05 18.72 3.01
CA PHE A 145 3.30 17.29 3.00
C PHE A 145 4.63 16.88 2.37
N GLN A 146 5.67 17.71 2.46
CA GLN A 146 7.04 17.29 2.16
C GLN A 146 7.69 16.68 3.40
N THR A 147 8.57 15.70 3.20
CA THR A 147 9.33 15.08 4.30
C THR A 147 10.29 16.09 4.91
N THR A 148 10.12 16.39 6.20
CA THR A 148 11.08 17.25 6.93
C THR A 148 12.36 16.51 7.29
N VAL A 149 12.24 15.18 7.43
CA VAL A 149 13.35 14.25 7.61
C VAL A 149 13.08 12.95 6.88
N VAL A 150 14.14 12.28 6.45
CA VAL A 150 14.07 11.02 5.68
C VAL A 150 14.95 9.93 6.28
N ALA A 151 14.56 8.69 5.99
CA ALA A 151 15.30 7.51 6.39
C ALA A 151 16.63 7.34 5.63
N GLY A 152 17.57 6.69 6.29
CA GLY A 152 18.85 6.29 5.73
C GLY A 152 19.68 5.48 6.72
N VAL A 153 20.97 5.35 6.42
CA VAL A 153 21.99 4.85 7.34
C VAL A 153 23.20 5.78 7.34
N PRO A 154 23.87 5.95 8.49
CA PRO A 154 25.08 6.77 8.56
C PRO A 154 26.23 6.11 7.79
N PRO A 155 27.30 6.86 7.51
CA PRO A 155 28.59 6.28 7.14
C PRO A 155 29.07 5.21 8.13
N ASP A 156 29.63 4.14 7.60
CA ASP A 156 30.35 3.11 8.36
C ASP A 156 31.54 2.55 7.55
N ASP A 157 32.28 1.60 8.14
CA ASP A 157 33.47 1.01 7.51
C ASP A 157 33.17 0.24 6.21
N LEU A 158 31.91 -0.19 5.99
CA LEU A 158 31.47 -0.90 4.79
C LEU A 158 30.82 0.04 3.76
N GLY A 159 30.28 1.18 4.21
CA GLY A 159 29.62 2.20 3.43
C GLY A 159 30.06 3.59 3.89
N PRO A 160 31.23 4.10 3.46
CA PRO A 160 31.82 5.33 3.98
C PRO A 160 31.03 6.61 3.65
N LEU A 161 30.02 6.52 2.78
CA LEU A 161 29.12 7.63 2.45
C LEU A 161 27.75 7.51 3.13
N GLY A 162 27.48 6.40 3.82
CA GLY A 162 26.13 6.06 4.27
C GLY A 162 25.16 5.91 3.09
N GLN A 163 23.86 5.98 3.38
CA GLN A 163 22.82 5.90 2.36
C GLN A 163 21.65 6.81 2.74
N ARG A 164 21.14 7.57 1.78
CA ARG A 164 19.87 8.32 1.90
C ARG A 164 18.80 7.58 1.11
N TRP A 165 17.80 7.01 1.79
CA TRP A 165 16.76 6.21 1.15
C TRP A 165 15.54 7.05 0.73
N GLY A 166 15.26 8.14 1.46
CA GLY A 166 14.20 9.08 1.09
C GLY A 166 12.80 8.71 1.59
N ASN A 167 12.64 7.61 2.33
CA ASN A 167 11.36 7.27 2.96
C ASN A 167 11.00 8.28 4.07
N PRO A 168 9.71 8.61 4.25
CA PRO A 168 9.27 9.39 5.40
C PRO A 168 9.53 8.61 6.69
N LEU A 169 9.97 9.31 7.73
CA LEU A 169 10.12 8.73 9.07
C LEU A 169 8.83 8.83 9.87
N TYR A 170 8.60 7.82 10.70
CA TYR A 170 7.41 7.71 11.53
C TYR A 170 7.42 8.68 12.72
N ARG A 171 6.25 9.25 13.00
CA ARG A 171 5.92 9.87 14.28
C ARG A 171 5.58 8.77 15.30
N TRP A 172 6.63 8.14 15.84
CA TRP A 172 6.47 7.04 16.80
C TRP A 172 5.68 7.45 18.05
N ASP A 173 5.73 8.72 18.45
CA ASP A 173 4.91 9.32 19.50
C ASP A 173 3.40 9.22 19.19
N ARG A 174 3.01 9.54 17.95
CA ARG A 174 1.63 9.43 17.47
C ARG A 174 1.17 7.98 17.36
N MET A 175 2.03 7.12 16.82
CA MET A 175 1.73 5.68 16.75
C MET A 175 1.55 5.06 18.13
N ALA A 176 2.40 5.43 19.10
CA ALA A 176 2.28 4.95 20.48
C ALA A 176 0.97 5.42 21.14
N ALA A 177 0.55 6.67 20.89
CA ALA A 177 -0.73 7.18 21.39
C ALA A 177 -1.95 6.40 20.86
N GLU A 178 -1.82 5.76 19.70
CA GLU A 178 -2.83 4.87 19.11
C GLU A 178 -2.57 3.38 19.41
N ASN A 179 -1.76 3.07 20.43
CA ASN A 179 -1.35 1.70 20.78
C ASN A 179 -0.79 0.91 19.59
N TYR A 180 -0.07 1.60 18.69
CA TYR A 180 0.51 1.04 17.48
C TYR A 180 -0.51 0.36 16.56
N ALA A 181 -1.75 0.88 16.50
CA ALA A 181 -2.82 0.32 15.68
C ALA A 181 -2.45 0.17 14.21
N TRP A 182 -1.77 1.17 13.63
CA TRP A 182 -1.30 1.12 12.23
C TRP A 182 -0.33 -0.04 11.99
N TRP A 183 0.68 -0.22 12.86
CA TRP A 183 1.63 -1.33 12.77
C TRP A 183 0.98 -2.68 13.00
N THR A 184 0.02 -2.76 13.92
CA THR A 184 -0.75 -3.99 14.20
C THR A 184 -1.53 -4.42 12.96
N ALA A 185 -2.25 -3.49 12.31
CA ALA A 185 -2.98 -3.76 11.08
C ALA A 185 -2.05 -4.19 9.94
N ARG A 186 -0.89 -3.53 9.81
CA ARG A 186 0.13 -3.88 8.80
C ARG A 186 0.67 -5.30 8.98
N VAL A 187 0.98 -5.71 10.21
CA VAL A 187 1.45 -7.06 10.54
C VAL A 187 0.34 -8.10 10.30
N GLN A 188 -0.89 -7.81 10.70
CA GLN A 188 -2.03 -8.69 10.44
C GLN A 188 -2.21 -8.94 8.93
N ARG A 189 -2.10 -7.89 8.11
CA ARG A 189 -2.15 -8.01 6.65
C ARG A 189 -1.00 -8.85 6.09
N ALA A 190 0.22 -8.65 6.54
CA ALA A 190 1.36 -9.45 6.10
C ALA A 190 1.18 -10.95 6.45
N LEU A 191 0.68 -11.26 7.65
CA LEU A 191 0.40 -12.64 8.09
C LEU A 191 -0.78 -13.30 7.38
N SER A 192 -1.69 -12.52 6.77
CA SER A 192 -2.72 -13.12 5.92
C SER A 192 -2.10 -13.69 4.64
N GLN A 193 -0.95 -13.17 4.19
CA GLN A 193 -0.30 -13.55 2.93
C GLN A 193 0.88 -14.52 3.12
N ALA A 194 1.57 -14.48 4.27
CA ALA A 194 2.70 -15.35 4.59
C ALA A 194 2.53 -15.99 5.98
N ASP A 195 3.34 -17.01 6.31
CA ASP A 195 3.29 -17.68 7.63
C ASP A 195 4.22 -17.01 8.64
N VAL A 196 5.33 -16.46 8.13
CA VAL A 196 6.28 -15.63 8.87
C VAL A 196 6.75 -14.52 7.94
N PHE A 197 7.24 -13.41 8.49
CA PHE A 197 7.84 -12.35 7.69
C PHE A 197 9.12 -11.85 8.35
N ARG A 198 10.11 -11.53 7.51
CA ARG A 198 11.24 -10.71 7.90
C ARG A 198 10.80 -9.25 7.91
N ILE A 199 11.20 -8.49 8.93
CA ILE A 199 11.17 -7.03 8.83
C ILE A 199 12.59 -6.58 8.50
N ASP A 200 12.79 -5.97 7.33
CA ASP A 200 14.08 -5.40 7.00
C ASP A 200 14.41 -4.19 7.86
N HIS A 201 15.71 -3.94 8.02
CA HIS A 201 16.23 -2.87 8.87
C HIS A 201 15.61 -2.85 10.28
N PHE A 202 15.37 -4.03 10.87
CA PHE A 202 14.74 -4.22 12.19
C PHE A 202 15.36 -3.37 13.31
N ARG A 203 16.66 -3.06 13.23
CA ARG A 203 17.34 -2.15 14.17
C ARG A 203 16.66 -0.79 14.30
N GLY A 204 15.95 -0.35 13.25
CA GLY A 204 15.17 0.89 13.23
C GLY A 204 14.10 1.00 14.32
N PHE A 205 13.63 -0.13 14.87
CA PHE A 205 12.73 -0.11 16.04
C PHE A 205 13.45 0.25 17.35
N ALA A 206 14.75 -0.03 17.45
CA ALA A 206 15.56 0.36 18.61
C ALA A 206 16.17 1.76 18.44
N GLY A 207 16.53 2.11 17.20
CA GLY A 207 16.95 3.45 16.81
C GLY A 207 17.11 3.54 15.29
N TYR A 208 16.68 4.64 14.70
CA TYR A 208 16.79 4.90 13.27
C TYR A 208 17.70 6.11 13.02
N TYR A 209 18.25 6.20 11.81
CA TYR A 209 19.06 7.35 11.39
C TYR A 209 18.19 8.36 10.66
N GLU A 210 18.27 9.61 11.10
CA GLU A 210 17.46 10.72 10.61
C GLU A 210 18.34 11.66 9.78
N ILE A 211 17.96 11.87 8.53
CA ILE A 211 18.64 12.79 7.60
C ILE A 211 17.68 13.95 7.32
N PRO A 212 18.11 15.22 7.42
CA PRO A 212 17.28 16.36 7.01
C PRO A 212 16.73 16.20 5.58
N GLY A 213 15.46 16.58 5.42
CA GLY A 213 14.67 16.47 4.19
C GLY A 213 15.31 17.15 2.98
#